data_AF-A0A382L380-F1
#
_entry.id   AF-A0A382L380-F1
#
_cell.length_a   1.000
_cell.length_b   1.000
_cell.length_c   1.000
_cell.angle_alpha   90.00
_cell.angle_beta   90.00
_cell.angle_gamma   90.00
#
_symmetry.space_group_name_H-M   'P 1'
#
loop_
_entity.id
_entity.type
_entity.pdbx_description
1 polymer ?
#
loop_
_entity_poly.entity_id
_entity_poly.type
_entity_poly.pdbx_seq_one_letter_code
_entity_poly.pdbx_strand_id
1 'polypeptide(L)'
;MTDLLFHHDSYIREFEAKVTGVTEDGVILDRTGFYIGGGGQPHDTGALISEGQASQVIKVGRSEGQIVHTIESPPPSLGAVVTGRIDWERRFTL
;
A
#
# COMPACT_ATOMS: atom_id res chain seq x y z
N MET A 1 5.65 -4.13 12.73
CA MET A 1 4.57 -3.12 12.79
C MET A 1 4.78 -2.19 11.62
N THR A 2 3.73 -1.89 10.85
CA THR A 2 3.82 -1.00 9.69
C THR A 2 3.64 0.45 10.14
N ASP A 3 4.54 1.33 9.74
CA ASP A 3 4.43 2.77 9.96
C ASP A 3 3.40 3.41 9.01
N LEU A 4 2.54 4.27 9.54
CA LEU A 4 1.37 4.82 8.83
C LEU A 4 1.62 6.28 8.46
N LEU A 5 2.20 6.50 7.28
CA LEU A 5 2.68 7.82 6.85
C LEU A 5 1.55 8.86 6.74
N PHE A 6 0.33 8.42 6.42
CA PHE A 6 -0.85 9.28 6.30
C PHE A 6 -1.31 9.91 7.62
N HIS A 7 -0.82 9.44 8.78
CA HIS A 7 -1.05 10.12 10.06
C HIS A 7 -0.21 11.40 10.22
N HIS A 8 0.89 11.50 9.48
CA HIS A 8 1.81 12.64 9.53
C HIS A 8 1.61 13.57 8.32
N ASP A 9 1.32 13.01 7.15
CA ASP A 9 1.06 13.76 5.93
C ASP A 9 -0.13 13.17 5.17
N SER A 10 -1.29 13.81 5.29
CA SER A 10 -2.51 13.40 4.57
C SER A 10 -2.45 13.62 3.05
N TYR A 11 -1.49 14.42 2.58
CA TYR A 11 -1.29 14.75 1.17
C TYR A 11 -0.20 13.91 0.49
N ILE A 12 0.39 12.95 1.21
CA ILE A 12 1.34 12.02 0.63
C ILE A 12 0.69 11.29 -0.55
N ARG A 13 1.37 11.29 -1.70
CA ARG A 13 0.91 10.62 -2.93
C ARG A 13 1.84 9.51 -3.38
N GLU A 14 3.11 9.69 -3.10
CA GLU A 14 4.16 8.72 -3.39
C GLU A 14 5.04 8.52 -2.15
N PHE A 15 5.49 7.30 -1.92
CA PHE A 15 6.38 6.96 -0.81
C PHE A 15 7.27 5.77 -1.17
N GLU A 16 8.41 5.65 -0.50
CA GLU A 16 9.27 4.46 -0.59
C GLU A 16 9.02 3.55 0.62
N ALA A 17 8.98 2.23 0.40
CA ALA A 17 8.83 1.24 1.45
C ALA A 17 9.57 -0.06 1.11
N LYS A 18 9.83 -0.87 2.13
CA LYS A 18 10.40 -2.21 1.99
C LYS A 18 9.34 -3.27 2.19
N VAL A 19 9.32 -4.29 1.33
CA VAL A 19 8.49 -5.48 1.52
C VAL A 19 9.02 -6.29 2.70
N THR A 20 8.22 -6.41 3.76
CA THR A 20 8.56 -7.18 4.97
C THR A 20 7.84 -8.53 5.02
N GLY A 21 6.87 -8.77 4.14
CA GLY A 21 6.14 -10.03 4.06
C GLY A 21 5.41 -10.17 2.73
N VAL A 22 5.24 -11.41 2.30
CA VAL A 22 4.43 -11.80 1.15
C VAL A 22 3.36 -12.77 1.64
N THR A 23 2.13 -12.56 1.20
CA THR A 23 0.94 -13.36 1.51
C THR A 23 0.38 -13.93 0.21
N GLU A 24 -0.63 -14.79 0.29
CA GLU A 24 -1.32 -15.31 -0.89
C GLU A 24 -1.96 -14.17 -1.72
N ASP A 25 -2.52 -13.17 -1.05
CA ASP A 25 -3.28 -12.08 -1.67
C ASP A 25 -2.43 -10.84 -2.02
N GLY A 26 -1.21 -10.73 -1.49
CA GLY A 26 -0.36 -9.56 -1.71
C GLY A 26 0.77 -9.37 -0.71
N VAL A 27 1.09 -8.13 -0.34
CA VAL A 27 2.33 -7.80 0.41
C VAL A 27 2.13 -6.96 1.67
N ILE A 28 3.08 -7.11 2.59
CA ILE A 28 3.19 -6.33 3.84
C ILE A 28 4.42 -5.44 3.72
N LEU A 29 4.27 -4.17 4.10
CA LEU A 29 5.32 -3.16 4.02
C LEU A 29 5.77 -2.71 5.43
N ASP A 30 7.00 -2.24 5.54
CA ASP A 30 7.52 -1.60 6.76
C ASP A 30 6.81 -0.26 7.06
N ARG A 31 6.40 0.45 6.01
CA ARG A 31 5.63 1.69 6.06
C ARG A 31 4.66 1.81 4.89
N THR A 32 3.60 2.59 5.05
CA THR A 32 2.64 2.82 3.96
C THR A 32 2.00 4.21 4.02
N GLY A 33 1.87 4.83 2.86
CA GLY A 33 1.01 5.99 2.64
C GLY A 33 -0.43 5.62 2.29
N PHE A 34 -0.70 4.36 1.93
CA PHE A 34 -2.05 3.92 1.59
C PHE A 34 -2.94 3.91 2.82
N TYR A 35 -4.05 4.63 2.77
CA TYR A 35 -5.06 4.60 3.82
C TYR A 35 -5.79 3.25 3.79
N ILE A 36 -5.86 2.60 4.95
CA ILE A 36 -6.43 1.26 5.11
C ILE A 36 -7.96 1.23 5.19
N GLY A 37 -8.61 2.39 5.03
CA GLY A 37 -10.04 2.56 5.24
C GLY A 37 -10.42 2.74 6.71
N GLY A 38 -11.60 3.31 6.95
CA GLY A 38 -12.13 3.54 8.29
C GLY A 38 -12.90 4.85 8.40
N GLY A 39 -13.81 4.95 9.38
CA GLY A 39 -14.55 6.18 9.66
C GLY A 39 -15.48 6.63 8.52
N GLY A 40 -15.90 5.73 7.63
CA GLY A 40 -16.74 6.03 6.47
C GLY A 40 -15.95 6.29 5.18
N GLN A 41 -14.64 6.55 5.26
CA GLN A 41 -13.78 6.66 4.09
C GLN A 41 -13.26 5.28 3.66
N PRO A 42 -13.37 4.90 2.37
CA PRO A 42 -12.88 3.62 1.91
C PRO A 42 -11.35 3.61 1.83
N HIS A 43 -10.79 2.41 1.74
CA HIS A 43 -9.35 2.20 1.56
C HIS A 43 -8.85 2.76 0.23
N ASP A 44 -7.56 3.06 0.16
CA ASP A 44 -6.93 3.48 -1.09
C ASP A 44 -6.69 2.36 -2.09
N THR A 45 -6.50 2.76 -3.33
CA THR A 45 -5.94 1.96 -4.42
C THR A 45 -4.73 2.68 -5.00
N GLY A 46 -4.00 2.01 -5.88
CA GLY A 46 -2.85 2.60 -6.56
C GLY A 46 -1.90 1.52 -7.05
N ALA A 47 -0.59 1.76 -6.98
CA ALA A 47 0.41 0.80 -7.43
C ALA A 47 1.65 0.75 -6.53
N LEU A 48 2.29 -0.41 -6.48
CA LEU A 48 3.66 -0.59 -5.98
C LEU A 48 4.59 -0.78 -7.17
N ILE A 49 5.62 0.04 -7.29
CA ILE A 49 6.58 0.00 -8.40
C ILE A 49 7.91 -0.53 -7.89
N SER A 50 8.43 -1.58 -8.53
CA SER A 50 9.71 -2.22 -8.22
C SER A 50 10.38 -2.68 -9.49
N GLU A 51 11.67 -2.41 -9.66
CA GLU A 51 12.46 -2.87 -10.83
C GLU A 51 11.79 -2.55 -12.19
N GLY A 52 11.08 -1.42 -12.28
CA GLY A 52 10.35 -1.01 -13.49
C GLY A 52 9.02 -1.74 -13.74
N GLN A 53 8.62 -2.65 -12.85
CA GLN A 53 7.31 -3.31 -12.87
C GLN A 53 6.36 -2.63 -11.90
N ALA A 54 5.09 -2.50 -12.30
CA ALA A 54 4.04 -1.92 -11.46
C ALA A 54 3.02 -3.00 -11.08
N SER A 55 2.85 -3.21 -9.77
CA SER A 55 1.84 -4.09 -9.21
C SER A 55 0.65 -3.27 -8.70
N GLN A 56 -0.54 -3.50 -9.26
CA GLN A 56 -1.75 -2.75 -8.88
C GLN A 56 -2.22 -3.16 -7.49
N VAL A 57 -2.41 -2.18 -6.61
CA VAL A 57 -2.99 -2.33 -5.28
C VAL A 57 -4.49 -2.07 -5.38
N ILE A 58 -5.29 -3.12 -5.19
CA ILE A 58 -6.75 -3.07 -5.31
C ILE A 58 -7.46 -2.95 -3.96
N LYS A 59 -6.77 -3.34 -2.88
CA LYS A 59 -7.28 -3.26 -1.52
C LYS A 59 -6.14 -3.10 -0.54
N VAL A 60 -6.38 -2.31 0.50
CA VAL A 60 -5.50 -2.22 1.66
C VAL A 60 -6.35 -2.42 2.90
N GLY A 61 -5.90 -3.29 3.82
CA GLY A 61 -6.67 -3.59 5.01
C GLY A 61 -5.88 -4.37 6.04
N ARG A 62 -6.49 -4.55 7.22
CA ARG A 62 -5.92 -5.39 8.28
C ARG A 62 -6.31 -6.85 8.08
N SER A 63 -5.32 -7.74 8.07
CA SER A 63 -5.49 -9.19 8.13
C SER A 63 -4.54 -9.75 9.18
N GLU A 64 -5.04 -10.55 10.12
CA GLU A 64 -4.25 -11.16 11.21
C GLU A 64 -3.33 -10.17 11.97
N GLY A 65 -3.76 -8.92 12.13
CA GLY A 65 -3.00 -7.87 12.81
C GLY A 65 -1.92 -7.18 11.96
N GLN A 66 -1.79 -7.54 10.68
CA GLN A 66 -0.87 -6.94 9.72
C GLN A 66 -1.62 -6.11 8.67
N ILE A 67 -0.96 -5.10 8.08
CA ILE A 67 -1.51 -4.34 6.97
C ILE A 67 -1.10 -5.02 5.67
N VAL A 68 -2.09 -5.56 4.96
CA VAL A 68 -1.92 -6.26 3.69
C VAL A 68 -2.35 -5.35 2.55
N HIS A 69 -1.49 -5.22 1.55
CA HIS A 69 -1.75 -4.56 0.27
C HIS A 69 -2.05 -5.65 -0.75
N THR A 70 -3.32 -5.89 -1.02
CA THR A 70 -3.78 -6.90 -1.98
C THR A 70 -3.46 -6.42 -3.40
N ILE A 71 -2.88 -7.30 -4.20
CA ILE A 71 -2.44 -6.99 -5.57
C ILE A 71 -2.87 -8.07 -6.58
N GLU A 72 -3.17 -7.67 -7.81
CA GLU A 72 -3.63 -8.59 -8.89
C GLU A 72 -2.49 -9.07 -9.81
N SER A 73 -1.25 -8.93 -9.37
CA SER A 73 -0.05 -9.20 -10.17
C SER A 73 1.01 -9.88 -9.29
N PRO A 74 2.07 -10.47 -9.87
CA PRO A 74 3.14 -11.05 -9.08
C PRO A 74 3.65 -10.06 -8.03
N PRO A 75 3.70 -10.46 -6.75
CA PRO A 75 4.18 -9.59 -5.69
C PRO A 75 5.65 -9.24 -5.87
N PRO A 76 6.05 -8.00 -5.54
CA PRO A 76 7.46 -7.70 -5.35
C PRO A 76 8.05 -8.66 -4.32
N SER A 77 9.30 -9.06 -4.56
CA SER A 77 10.00 -10.01 -3.71
C SER A 77 10.14 -9.53 -2.26
N LEU A 78 10.18 -10.47 -1.32
CA LEU A 78 10.49 -10.17 0.07
C LEU A 78 11.83 -9.41 0.16
N GLY A 79 11.81 -8.27 0.85
CA GLY A 79 12.98 -7.40 1.00
C GLY A 79 13.19 -6.38 -0.12
N ALA A 80 12.41 -6.44 -1.20
CA ALA A 80 12.46 -5.44 -2.26
C ALA A 80 12.06 -4.05 -1.75
N VAL A 81 12.68 -3.03 -2.33
CA VAL A 81 12.28 -1.63 -2.14
C VAL A 81 11.29 -1.27 -3.23
N VAL A 82 10.15 -0.72 -2.84
CA VAL A 82 9.05 -0.37 -3.73
C VAL A 82 8.70 1.10 -3.58
N THR A 83 8.33 1.75 -4.68
CA THR A 83 7.67 3.05 -4.67
C THR A 83 6.16 2.83 -4.69
N GLY A 84 5.48 3.16 -3.59
CA GLY A 84 4.04 3.19 -3.54
C GLY A 84 3.51 4.49 -4.15
N ARG A 85 2.56 4.38 -5.07
CA ARG A 85 1.82 5.51 -5.66
C ARG A 85 0.33 5.34 -5.39
N ILE A 86 -0.27 6.33 -4.76
CA ILE A 86 -1.69 6.32 -4.40
C ILE A 86 -2.49 6.89 -5.58
N ASP A 87 -3.63 6.27 -5.88
CA ASP A 87 -4.64 6.83 -6.76
C ASP A 87 -5.25 8.08 -6.13
N TRP A 88 -4.64 9.23 -6.46
CA TRP A 88 -4.98 10.50 -5.82
C TRP A 88 -6.35 11.02 -6.23
N GLU A 89 -6.81 10.73 -7.45
CA GLU A 89 -8.13 11.13 -7.92
C GLU A 89 -9.21 10.45 -7.07
N ARG A 90 -9.06 9.14 -6.82
CA ARG A 90 -9.94 8.41 -5.91
C ARG A 90 -9.83 8.95 -4.49
N ARG A 91 -8.63 9.14 -3.94
CA ARG A 91 -8.47 9.65 -2.57
C ARG A 91 -9.13 11.02 -2.36
N PHE A 92 -9.00 11.93 -3.32
CA PHE A 92 -9.50 13.30 -3.18
C PHE A 92 -11.02 13.41 -3.35
N THR A 93 -11.64 12.43 -4.00
CA THR A 93 -13.09 12.40 -4.26
C THR A 93 -13.90 11.70 -3.16
N LEU A 94 -13.22 11.15 -2.13
CA LEU A 94 -13.77 10.40 -1.00
C LEU A 94 -13.70 11.18 0.32
#